data_AF-A0A9X7Z869-F1
#
_entry.id   AF-A0A9X7Z869-F1
#
_cell.length_a   1.000
_cell.length_b   1.000
_cell.length_c   1.000
_cell.angle_alpha   90.00
_cell.angle_beta   90.00
_cell.angle_gamma   90.00
#
_symmetry.space_group_name_H-M   'P 1'
#
loop_
_entity.id
_entity.type
_entity.pdbx_description
1 polymer ?
#
loop_
_entity_poly.entity_id
_entity_poly.type
_entity_poly.pdbx_seq_one_letter_code
_entity_poly.pdbx_strand_id
1 'polypeptide(L)'
;MDIQNQEYEENFRKAALEIDKSDLLAILEMRFQSVPCEMISHIQSITEGATLERLILVAANVPDFESLYDELTSSSVPFGIVGESFNPISTPAKGTC
;
A
#
# COMPACT_ATOMS: atom_id res chain seq x y z
N MET A 1 -33.32 5.53 12.15
CA MET A 1 -32.03 4.82 12.03
C MET A 1 -31.31 5.03 13.34
N ASP A 2 -31.08 3.95 14.07
CA ASP A 2 -30.67 3.95 15.48
C ASP A 2 -29.18 4.24 15.67
N ILE A 3 -28.86 5.08 16.67
CA ILE A 3 -27.50 5.49 17.04
C ILE A 3 -26.59 4.27 17.30
N GLN A 4 -27.16 3.20 17.86
CA GLN A 4 -26.46 1.93 18.13
C GLN A 4 -25.93 1.26 16.85
N ASN A 5 -26.62 1.42 15.72
CA ASN A 5 -26.21 0.81 14.45
C ASN A 5 -25.06 1.58 13.80
N GLN A 6 -25.05 2.91 13.95
CA GLN A 6 -24.00 3.77 13.40
C GLN A 6 -22.66 3.55 14.12
N GLU A 7 -22.68 3.46 15.45
CA GLU A 7 -21.47 3.21 16.25
C GLU A 7 -20.83 1.84 15.95
N TYR A 8 -21.65 0.82 15.72
CA TYR A 8 -21.17 -0.51 15.32
C TYR A 8 -20.51 -0.49 13.94
N GLU A 9 -21.14 0.16 12.96
CA GLU A 9 -20.58 0.31 11.61
C GLU A 9 -19.25 1.07 11.62
N GLU A 10 -19.14 2.14 12.42
CA GLU A 10 -17.90 2.88 12.60
C GLU A 10 -16.79 2.03 13.25
N ASN A 11 -17.13 1.27 14.29
CA ASN A 11 -16.19 0.37 14.94
C ASN A 11 -15.72 -0.75 14.02
N PHE A 12 -16.63 -1.31 13.21
CA PHE A 12 -16.30 -2.30 12.20
C PHE A 12 -15.34 -1.72 11.15
N ARG A 13 -15.62 -0.51 10.64
CA ARG A 13 -14.73 0.17 9.68
C ARG A 13 -13.35 0.44 10.24
N LYS A 14 -13.25 0.87 11.50
CA LYS A 14 -11.95 1.06 12.18
C LYS A 14 -11.20 -0.26 12.33
N ALA A 15 -11.87 -1.33 12.72
CA ALA A 15 -11.26 -2.65 12.82
C ALA A 15 -10.75 -3.15 11.46
N ALA A 16 -11.55 -2.99 10.40
CA ALA A 16 -11.14 -3.34 9.04
C ALA A 16 -9.90 -2.56 8.59
N LEU A 17 -9.87 -1.24 8.83
CA LEU A 17 -8.70 -0.40 8.52
C LEU A 17 -7.41 -0.87 9.20
N GLU A 18 -7.48 -1.25 10.47
CA GLU A 18 -6.30 -1.73 11.20
C GLU A 18 -5.83 -3.10 10.71
N ILE A 19 -6.76 -3.97 10.30
CA ILE A 19 -6.44 -5.26 9.66
C ILE A 19 -5.74 -5.01 8.31
N ASP A 20 -6.31 -4.17 7.46
CA ASP A 20 -5.76 -3.86 6.15
C ASP A 20 -4.34 -3.25 6.26
N LYS A 21 -4.06 -2.47 7.32
CA LYS A 21 -2.72 -1.91 7.57
C LYS A 21 -1.73 -3.01 7.92
N SER A 22 -2.15 -3.94 8.76
CA SER A 22 -1.34 -5.11 9.12
C SER A 22 -1.06 -5.98 7.90
N ASP A 23 -2.07 -6.19 7.04
CA ASP A 23 -1.93 -6.98 5.82
C ASP A 23 -0.96 -6.33 4.82
N LEU A 24 -1.06 -5.01 4.63
CA LEU A 24 -0.10 -4.28 3.80
C LEU A 24 1.33 -4.43 4.33
N LEU A 25 1.56 -4.25 5.63
CA LEU A 25 2.88 -4.41 6.22
C LEU A 25 3.43 -5.82 6.05
N ALA A 26 2.59 -6.85 6.22
CA ALA A 26 2.97 -8.23 6.01
C ALA A 26 3.37 -8.51 4.55
N ILE A 27 2.62 -7.98 3.58
CA ILE A 27 2.97 -8.10 2.15
C ILE A 27 4.31 -7.43 1.86
N LEU A 28 4.54 -6.23 2.40
CA LEU A 28 5.80 -5.51 2.22
C LEU A 28 6.99 -6.26 2.82
N GLU A 29 6.83 -6.81 4.03
CA GLU A 29 7.85 -7.63 4.67
C GLU A 29 8.14 -8.90 3.86
N MET A 30 7.09 -9.58 3.37
CA MET A 30 7.24 -10.78 2.54
C MET A 30 7.94 -10.51 1.20
N ARG A 31 7.65 -9.38 0.55
CA ARG A 31 8.22 -9.04 -0.76
C ARG A 31 9.61 -8.41 -0.68
N PHE A 32 9.80 -7.48 0.25
CA PHE A 32 11.00 -6.63 0.30
C PHE A 32 11.93 -6.99 1.46
N GLN A 33 11.59 -8.02 2.26
CA GLN A 33 12.34 -8.54 3.43
C GLN A 33 12.51 -7.55 4.59
N SER A 34 12.39 -6.24 4.36
CA SER A 34 12.45 -5.20 5.38
C SER A 34 11.62 -4.00 4.95
N VAL A 35 10.97 -3.37 5.93
CA VAL A 35 10.17 -2.15 5.73
C VAL A 35 10.75 -1.04 6.60
N PRO A 36 11.16 0.11 6.04
CA PRO A 36 11.67 1.24 6.81
C PRO A 36 10.66 1.77 7.84
N CYS A 37 11.11 2.19 9.02
CA CYS A 37 10.23 2.72 10.07
C CYS A 37 9.40 3.94 9.62
N GLU A 38 9.94 4.75 8.72
CA GLU A 38 9.24 5.88 8.12
C GLU A 38 7.99 5.41 7.34
N MET A 39 8.14 4.33 6.58
CA MET A 39 7.05 3.71 5.82
C MET A 39 5.96 3.16 6.74
N ILE A 40 6.37 2.48 7.81
CA ILE A 40 5.44 1.95 8.81
C ILE A 40 4.63 3.10 9.42
N SER A 41 5.30 4.20 9.77
CA SER A 41 4.65 5.39 10.33
C SER A 41 3.68 6.02 9.33
N HIS A 42 4.06 6.07 8.05
CA HIS A 42 3.20 6.61 6.99
C HIS A 42 1.95 5.75 6.81
N ILE A 43 2.08 4.43 6.71
CA ILE A 43 0.95 3.49 6.60
C ILE A 43 0.03 3.58 7.82
N GLN A 44 0.59 3.69 9.03
CA GLN A 44 -0.20 3.85 10.25
C GLN A 44 -1.02 5.14 10.27
N SER A 45 -0.51 6.21 9.63
CA SER A 45 -1.20 7.50 9.54
C SER A 45 -2.36 7.54 8.53
N ILE A 46 -2.47 6.53 7.65
CA ILE A 46 -3.54 6.45 6.65
C ILE A 46 -4.87 6.14 7.36
N THR A 47 -5.87 6.98 7.09
CA THR A 47 -7.23 6.81 7.63
C THR A 47 -8.25 6.45 6.55
N GLU A 48 -7.86 6.46 5.27
CA GLU A 48 -8.73 6.19 4.14
C GLU A 48 -8.47 4.78 3.59
N GLY A 49 -9.48 3.90 3.66
CA GLY A 49 -9.36 2.51 3.23
C GLY A 49 -9.04 2.38 1.74
N ALA A 50 -9.64 3.23 0.90
CA ALA A 50 -9.35 3.25 -0.53
C ALA A 50 -7.88 3.55 -0.86
N THR A 51 -7.20 4.35 -0.02
CA THR A 51 -5.76 4.61 -0.20
C THR A 51 -4.95 3.37 0.17
N LEU A 52 -5.34 2.66 1.23
CA LEU A 52 -4.68 1.45 1.68
C LEU A 52 -4.84 0.28 0.69
N GLU A 53 -6.06 0.06 0.17
CA GLU A 53 -6.33 -0.92 -0.88
C GLU A 53 -5.50 -0.67 -2.15
N ARG A 54 -5.38 0.61 -2.56
CA ARG A 54 -4.51 0.99 -3.68
C ARG A 54 -3.05 0.65 -3.40
N LEU A 55 -2.56 0.94 -2.20
CA LEU A 55 -1.19 0.62 -1.81
C LEU A 55 -0.92 -0.89 -1.80
N ILE A 56 -1.89 -1.70 -1.38
CA ILE A 56 -1.78 -3.17 -1.45
C ILE A 56 -1.60 -3.62 -2.90
N LEU A 57 -2.37 -3.05 -3.84
CA LEU A 57 -2.25 -3.37 -5.26
C LEU A 57 -0.90 -2.92 -5.85
N VAL A 58 -0.42 -1.72 -5.51
CA VAL A 58 0.90 -1.23 -5.95
C VAL A 58 2.00 -2.12 -5.37
N ALA A 59 1.95 -2.38 -4.06
CA ALA A 59 2.87 -3.23 -3.35
C ALA A 59 2.91 -4.67 -3.87
N ALA A 60 1.87 -5.16 -4.54
CA ALA A 60 1.88 -6.47 -5.19
C ALA A 60 2.55 -6.47 -6.57
N ASN A 61 2.53 -5.33 -7.28
CA ASN A 61 2.90 -5.26 -8.69
C ASN A 61 4.24 -4.56 -8.97
N VAL A 62 4.74 -3.70 -8.06
CA VAL A 62 6.05 -3.05 -8.26
C VAL A 62 7.22 -4.03 -8.16
N PRO A 63 8.30 -3.88 -8.93
CA PRO A 63 9.47 -4.77 -8.87
C PRO A 63 10.35 -4.56 -7.64
N ASP A 64 10.44 -3.33 -7.14
CA ASP A 64 11.32 -2.93 -6.03
C ASP A 64 10.63 -1.94 -5.08
N PHE A 65 11.26 -1.74 -3.92
CA PHE A 65 10.73 -0.91 -2.84
C PHE A 65 10.82 0.60 -3.16
N GLU A 66 11.79 1.02 -3.97
CA GLU A 66 11.98 2.43 -4.35
C GLU A 66 10.80 2.92 -5.21
N SER A 67 10.38 2.10 -6.17
CA SER A 67 9.19 2.35 -6.99
C SER A 67 7.91 2.49 -6.16
N LEU A 68 7.78 1.73 -5.07
CA LEU A 68 6.67 1.85 -4.14
C LEU A 68 6.73 3.15 -3.33
N TYR A 69 7.92 3.55 -2.86
CA TYR A 69 8.12 4.75 -2.07
C TYR A 69 7.85 6.02 -2.90
N ASP A 70 8.31 6.04 -4.15
CA ASP A 70 8.00 7.12 -5.09
C ASP A 70 6.49 7.25 -5.31
N GLU A 71 5.78 6.13 -5.42
CA GLU A 71 4.32 6.14 -5.61
C GLU A 71 3.56 6.62 -4.36
N LEU A 72 4.05 6.28 -3.17
CA LEU A 72 3.50 6.76 -1.90
C LEU A 72 3.65 8.26 -1.71
N THR A 73 4.74 8.84 -2.22
CA THR A 73 5.04 10.27 -2.08
C THR A 73 4.44 11.10 -3.24
N SER A 74 4.26 10.51 -4.42
CA SER A 74 3.67 11.12 -5.62
C SER A 74 2.14 11.17 -5.54
N SER A 75 1.65 12.00 -4.63
CA SER A 75 0.25 12.12 -4.22
C SER A 75 -0.70 12.82 -5.24
N SER A 76 -0.47 12.74 -6.55
CA SER A 76 -1.14 13.64 -7.51
C SER A 76 -1.77 13.06 -8.79
N VAL A 77 -1.62 11.79 -9.18
CA VAL A 77 -2.13 11.34 -10.50
C VAL A 77 -2.94 10.03 -10.42
N PRO A 78 -4.10 9.92 -11.10
CA PRO A 78 -4.87 8.68 -11.17
C PRO A 78 -4.04 7.55 -11.78
N PHE A 79 -3.93 6.45 -11.05
CA PHE A 79 -3.21 5.24 -11.43
C PHE A 79 -3.59 4.72 -12.83
N GLY A 80 -2.61 4.64 -13.72
CA GLY A 80 -2.63 3.67 -14.81
C GLY A 80 -2.06 2.36 -14.28
N ILE A 81 -2.91 1.46 -13.76
CA ILE A 81 -2.54 0.11 -13.25
C ILE A 81 -2.08 -0.83 -14.41
N VAL A 82 -1.59 -0.26 -15.51
CA VAL A 82 -1.20 -0.96 -16.74
C VAL A 82 0.04 -0.30 -17.33
N GLY A 83 1.19 -0.96 -17.17
CA GLY A 83 2.48 -0.56 -17.74
C GLY A 83 3.60 -1.52 -17.36
N GLU A 84 4.67 -1.59 -18.17
CA GLU A 84 5.82 -2.49 -17.93
C GLU A 84 6.54 -2.23 -16.59
N SER A 85 6.36 -1.03 -16.01
CA SER A 85 6.89 -0.61 -14.70
C SER A 85 6.30 -1.37 -13.51
N PHE A 86 5.19 -2.08 -13.70
CA PHE A 86 4.50 -2.88 -12.67
C PHE A 86 4.66 -4.39 -12.92
N ASN A 87 5.79 -4.78 -13.49
CA ASN A 87 6.11 -6.19 -13.68
C ASN A 87 6.92 -6.71 -12.46
N PRO A 88 6.34 -7.58 -11.61
CA PRO A 88 7.01 -8.11 -10.43
C PRO A 88 8.22 -9.01 -10.73
N ILE A 89 8.47 -9.32 -12.01
CA ILE A 89 9.58 -10.15 -12.50
C ILE A 89 10.63 -9.29 -13.24
N SER A 90 10.36 -8.00 -13.48
CA SER A 90 11.30 -7.16 -14.22
C SER A 90 12.60 -7.01 -13.42
N THR A 91 13.69 -7.52 -14.00
CA THR A 91 15.03 -7.30 -13.47
C THR A 91 15.46 -5.89 -13.86
N PRO A 92 16.11 -5.10 -12.96
CA PRO A 92 16.66 -3.82 -13.35
C PRO A 92 17.64 -4.07 -14.48
N ALA A 93 17.34 -3.50 -15.65
CA ALA A 93 18.15 -3.68 -16.84
C ALA A 93 19.59 -3.25 -16.50
N LYS A 94 20.49 -4.23 -16.40
CA LYS A 94 21.93 -3.97 -16.32
C LYS A 94 22.32 -3.22 -17.59
N GLY A 95 22.41 -1.90 -17.49
CA GLY A 95 23.13 -1.07 -18.44
C GLY A 95 24.54 -1.63 -18.53
N THR A 96 24.83 -2.28 -19.65
CA THR A 96 26.19 -2.72 -19.98
C THR A 96 26.80 -1.56 -20.75
N CYS A 97 27.70 -0.83 -20.10
CA CYS A 97 28.70 -0.04 -20.81
C CYS A 97 29.78 -0.98 -21.35
#